data_AF-A0A1H7R150-F1
#
_entry.id   AF-A0A1H7R150-F1
#
_cell.length_a   1.000
_cell.length_b   1.000
_cell.length_c   1.000
_cell.angle_alpha   90.00
_cell.angle_beta   90.00
_cell.angle_gamma   90.00
#
_symmetry.space_group_name_H-M   'P 1'
#
loop_
_entity.id
_entity.type
_entity.pdbx_description
1 polymer ?
#
loop_
_entity_poly.entity_id
_entity_poly.type
_entity_poly.pdbx_seq_one_letter_code
_entity_poly.pdbx_strand_id
1 'polypeptide(L)'
;MRMVLRGRARRSRVVIAAGSALFIGFAGSVTAIAAPTPEPGVPPGYAEQEIRWHPCPSDILDHALAGDGYVAARSAVLPGLDCARIRTPLDWARPADGREATFWISRLPGTGAASTPLLTSSGGSGAGSLLDPHSFSGGMPRLRDSFDLIGFDARGTSTSSTAQVCDPAVSGDPALLGTGQREGYYVLDFSARSVARQLDDARRWTERCLAGAARTPDGTSTAPYVTYWQTVRDLDLVR
;
A
#
# COMPACT_ATOMS: atom_id res chain seq x y z
N MET A 1 0.64 37.39 85.15
CA MET A 1 0.92 38.80 85.52
C MET A 1 -0.09 39.68 84.79
N ARG A 2 -0.91 40.40 85.58
CA ARG A 2 -1.82 41.55 85.31
C ARG A 2 -2.23 41.93 83.87
N MET A 3 -3.55 42.10 83.70
CA MET A 3 -4.32 43.21 83.08
C MET A 3 -3.70 43.92 81.84
N VAL A 4 -4.46 44.26 80.79
CA VAL A 4 -5.44 45.36 80.75
C VAL A 4 -6.30 45.27 79.49
N LEU A 5 -7.63 45.40 79.64
CA LEU A 5 -8.58 45.74 78.59
C LEU A 5 -8.41 47.20 78.14
N ARG A 6 -8.53 47.52 76.85
CA ARG A 6 -9.14 48.78 76.38
C ARG A 6 -9.82 48.59 75.04
N GLY A 7 -11.15 48.77 75.04
CA GLY A 7 -11.98 48.72 73.85
C GLY A 7 -11.98 50.04 73.07
N ARG A 8 -12.47 49.96 71.83
CA ARG A 8 -13.16 51.05 71.15
C ARG A 8 -14.27 50.46 70.29
N ALA A 9 -15.49 50.93 70.55
CA ALA A 9 -16.71 50.55 69.88
C ALA A 9 -16.94 51.36 68.58
N ARG A 10 -17.95 50.89 67.82
CA ARG A 10 -18.77 51.58 66.80
C ARG A 10 -18.13 51.63 65.38
N ARG A 11 -18.80 51.23 64.28
CA ARG A 11 -20.25 51.11 63.99
C ARG A 11 -20.52 49.97 62.99
N SER A 12 -21.60 49.23 63.21
CA SER A 12 -22.17 48.26 62.29
C SER A 12 -22.71 48.94 61.03
N ARG A 13 -22.37 48.41 59.85
CA ARG A 13 -23.21 48.48 58.65
C ARG A 13 -23.30 47.07 58.08
N VAL A 14 -24.47 46.48 58.27
CA VAL A 14 -24.93 45.28 57.59
C VAL A 14 -25.23 45.68 56.15
N VAL A 15 -24.57 45.05 55.19
CA VAL A 15 -25.02 44.99 53.80
C VAL A 15 -25.11 43.51 53.44
N ILE A 16 -26.34 43.01 53.43
CA ILE A 16 -26.69 41.70 52.87
C ILE A 16 -26.91 41.94 51.38
N ALA A 17 -26.15 41.29 50.50
CA ALA A 17 -26.60 41.03 49.14
C ALA A 17 -25.84 39.85 48.51
N ALA A 18 -26.65 38.83 48.19
CA ALA A 18 -26.54 37.91 47.06
C ALA A 18 -25.31 36.99 46.98
N GLY A 19 -25.55 35.72 47.32
CA GLY A 19 -24.64 34.61 47.06
C GLY A 19 -24.41 34.40 45.56
N SER A 20 -23.15 34.18 45.21
CA SER A 20 -22.73 33.64 43.91
C SER A 20 -22.16 32.25 44.18
N ALA A 21 -22.90 31.23 43.78
CA ALA A 21 -22.41 29.85 43.75
C ALA A 21 -21.31 29.77 42.69
N LEU A 22 -20.07 29.54 43.14
CA LEU A 22 -18.93 29.35 42.28
C LEU A 22 -19.01 27.93 41.68
N PHE A 23 -19.63 27.80 40.51
CA PHE A 23 -19.47 26.61 39.68
C PHE A 23 -18.05 26.63 39.11
N ILE A 24 -17.16 25.79 39.67
CA ILE A 24 -15.86 25.49 39.07
C ILE A 24 -16.15 24.65 37.82
N GLY A 25 -16.32 25.33 36.69
CA GLY A 25 -16.37 24.70 35.38
C GLY A 25 -14.99 24.11 35.07
N PHE A 26 -14.89 22.79 35.11
CA PHE A 26 -13.73 22.07 34.59
C PHE A 26 -13.79 22.22 33.06
N ALA A 27 -13.12 23.25 32.54
CA ALA A 27 -12.91 23.41 31.11
C ALA A 27 -11.96 22.30 30.64
N GLY A 28 -12.54 21.13 30.33
CA GLY A 28 -11.84 20.08 29.61
C GLY A 28 -11.33 20.66 28.31
N SER A 29 -10.01 20.80 28.20
CA SER A 29 -9.37 21.19 26.96
C SER A 29 -9.58 20.06 25.96
N VAL A 30 -10.57 20.22 25.08
CA VAL A 30 -10.70 19.37 23.90
C VAL A 30 -9.52 19.76 23.01
N THR A 31 -8.44 19.00 23.08
CA THR A 31 -7.38 19.07 22.07
C THR A 31 -8.02 18.68 20.75
N ALA A 32 -8.35 19.70 19.94
CA ALA A 32 -8.72 19.51 18.55
C ALA A 32 -7.55 18.78 17.88
N ILE A 33 -7.79 17.53 17.49
CA ILE A 33 -6.88 16.80 16.62
C ILE A 33 -6.89 17.60 15.32
N ALA A 34 -5.77 18.26 15.02
CA ALA A 34 -5.60 18.94 13.74
C ALA A 34 -5.87 17.93 12.63
N ALA A 35 -6.78 18.25 11.72
CA ALA A 35 -6.96 17.46 10.52
C ALA A 35 -5.59 17.32 9.82
N PRO A 36 -5.26 16.14 9.27
CA PRO A 36 -4.01 15.97 8.55
C PRO A 36 -3.92 17.06 7.47
N THR A 37 -2.84 17.84 7.52
CA THR A 37 -2.54 18.81 6.48
C THR A 37 -2.40 18.07 5.16
N PRO A 38 -3.07 18.52 4.08
CA PRO A 38 -2.95 17.88 2.77
C PRO A 38 -1.48 17.79 2.38
N GLU A 39 -1.01 16.59 2.04
CA GLU A 39 0.36 16.46 1.55
C GLU A 39 0.52 17.24 0.25
N PRO A 40 1.52 18.12 0.15
CA PRO A 40 1.76 18.88 -1.07
C PRO A 40 1.95 17.94 -2.27
N GLY A 41 1.05 18.01 -3.25
CA GLY A 41 1.16 17.27 -4.51
C GLY A 41 0.25 16.06 -4.65
N VAL A 42 -0.52 15.67 -3.62
CA VAL A 42 -1.58 14.67 -3.77
C VAL A 42 -2.91 15.36 -4.08
N PRO A 43 -3.58 15.05 -5.20
CA PRO A 43 -4.89 15.62 -5.51
C PRO A 43 -5.95 15.23 -4.48
N PRO A 44 -6.96 16.10 -4.23
CA PRO A 44 -8.08 15.77 -3.37
C PRO A 44 -8.79 14.49 -3.81
N GLY A 45 -9.18 13.66 -2.84
CA GLY A 45 -9.89 12.40 -3.05
C GLY A 45 -9.01 11.16 -3.07
N TYR A 46 -7.68 11.31 -3.19
CA TYR A 46 -6.72 10.20 -3.05
C TYR A 46 -6.17 10.10 -1.62
N ALA A 47 -5.76 11.21 -0.99
CA ALA A 47 -5.23 11.18 0.37
C ALA A 47 -6.31 10.87 1.42
N GLU A 48 -7.55 11.25 1.14
CA GLU A 48 -8.68 11.12 2.06
C GLU A 48 -9.48 9.82 1.83
N GLN A 49 -9.02 8.95 0.93
CA GLN A 49 -9.74 7.71 0.64
C GLN A 49 -9.72 6.76 1.85
N GLU A 50 -10.87 6.19 2.16
CA GLU A 50 -10.99 5.22 3.24
C GLU A 50 -10.54 3.84 2.76
N ILE A 51 -9.57 3.23 3.46
CA ILE A 51 -9.14 1.86 3.18
C ILE A 51 -10.17 0.89 3.77
N ARG A 52 -11.00 0.33 2.88
CA ARG A 52 -12.06 -0.62 3.26
C ARG A 52 -11.56 -2.06 3.16
N TRP A 53 -11.05 -2.56 4.28
CA TRP A 53 -10.65 -3.95 4.42
C TRP A 53 -11.85 -4.90 4.35
N HIS A 54 -11.71 -5.95 3.56
CA HIS A 54 -12.67 -7.04 3.45
C HIS A 54 -11.94 -8.35 3.16
N PRO A 55 -12.56 -9.53 3.32
CA PRO A 55 -11.95 -10.78 2.87
C PRO A 55 -11.51 -10.68 1.41
N CYS A 56 -10.30 -11.18 1.11
CA CYS A 56 -9.77 -11.11 -0.25
C CYS A 56 -10.70 -11.83 -1.24
N PRO A 57 -11.07 -11.19 -2.37
CA PRO A 57 -11.86 -11.84 -3.41
C PRO A 57 -11.11 -13.05 -3.98
N SER A 58 -11.83 -14.13 -4.29
CA SER A 58 -11.23 -15.39 -4.73
C SER A 58 -10.50 -15.25 -6.06
N ASP A 59 -11.04 -14.47 -6.99
CA ASP A 59 -10.42 -14.17 -8.29
C ASP A 59 -9.08 -13.44 -8.11
N ILE A 60 -9.00 -12.51 -7.16
CA ILE A 60 -7.77 -11.79 -6.84
C ILE A 60 -6.73 -12.73 -6.22
N LEU A 61 -7.15 -13.62 -5.32
CA LEU A 61 -6.26 -14.65 -4.76
C LEU A 61 -5.77 -15.62 -5.84
N ASP A 62 -6.64 -16.07 -6.73
CA ASP A 62 -6.28 -16.97 -7.84
C ASP A 62 -5.23 -16.33 -8.76
N HIS A 63 -5.40 -15.04 -9.08
CA HIS A 63 -4.42 -14.28 -9.86
C HIS A 63 -3.08 -14.11 -9.14
N ALA A 64 -3.10 -13.80 -7.84
CA ALA A 64 -1.89 -13.66 -7.04
C ALA A 64 -1.14 -14.99 -6.92
N LEU A 65 -1.86 -16.11 -6.79
CA LEU A 65 -1.27 -17.45 -6.74
C LEU A 65 -0.72 -17.92 -8.08
N ALA A 66 -1.37 -17.56 -9.19
CA ALA A 66 -0.89 -17.89 -10.53
C ALA A 66 0.42 -17.16 -10.89
N GLY A 67 0.64 -15.97 -10.33
CA GLY A 67 1.87 -15.18 -10.52
C GLY A 67 3.06 -15.65 -9.66
N ASP A 68 2.80 -16.40 -8.60
CA ASP A 68 3.81 -16.87 -7.65
C ASP A 68 3.78 -18.39 -7.49
N GLY A 69 4.52 -19.08 -8.38
CA GLY A 69 4.67 -20.53 -8.35
C GLY A 69 5.30 -21.07 -7.05
N TYR A 70 5.96 -20.23 -6.25
CA TYR A 70 6.51 -20.61 -4.95
C TYR A 70 5.47 -20.57 -3.84
N VAL A 71 4.55 -19.59 -3.87
CA VAL A 71 3.43 -19.47 -2.91
C VAL A 71 2.29 -20.44 -3.24
N ALA A 72 2.02 -20.71 -4.52
CA ALA A 72 1.04 -21.74 -4.93
C ALA A 72 1.35 -23.12 -4.32
N ALA A 73 2.64 -23.48 -4.19
CA ALA A 73 3.07 -24.73 -3.55
C ALA A 73 2.85 -24.75 -2.02
N ARG A 74 2.55 -23.61 -1.39
CA ARG A 74 2.34 -23.46 0.07
C ARG A 74 0.91 -23.05 0.45
N SER A 75 0.03 -22.76 -0.51
CA SER A 75 -1.23 -22.03 -0.33
C SER A 75 -2.42 -22.88 0.16
N ALA A 76 -2.20 -23.78 1.11
CA ALA A 76 -3.31 -24.43 1.81
C ALA A 76 -3.93 -23.44 2.82
N VAL A 77 -4.83 -22.59 2.31
CA VAL A 77 -5.61 -21.57 3.03
C VAL A 77 -4.76 -20.37 3.47
N LEU A 78 -5.16 -19.16 3.06
CA LEU A 78 -4.62 -17.88 3.55
C LEU A 78 -5.58 -17.28 4.61
N PRO A 79 -5.80 -17.95 5.77
CA PRO A 79 -6.84 -17.53 6.69
C PRO A 79 -6.51 -16.16 7.28
N GLY A 80 -7.53 -15.30 7.37
CA GLY A 80 -7.41 -13.98 7.99
C GLY A 80 -6.63 -12.95 7.17
N LEU A 81 -6.38 -13.20 5.88
CA LEU A 81 -5.91 -12.15 4.97
C LEU A 81 -7.10 -11.30 4.50
N ASP A 82 -7.07 -10.03 4.87
CA ASP A 82 -7.97 -9.02 4.31
C ASP A 82 -7.32 -8.36 3.10
N CYS A 83 -8.12 -7.92 2.15
CA CYS A 83 -7.69 -7.10 1.02
C CYS A 83 -8.48 -5.79 0.99
N ALA A 84 -7.89 -4.80 0.33
CA ALA A 84 -8.54 -3.54 -0.01
C ALA A 84 -8.04 -3.06 -1.37
N ARG A 85 -8.87 -2.30 -2.09
CA ARG A 85 -8.48 -1.67 -3.36
C ARG A 85 -8.18 -0.19 -3.12
N ILE A 86 -7.07 0.28 -3.67
CA ILE A 86 -6.60 1.66 -3.55
C ILE A 86 -6.63 2.33 -4.92
N ARG A 87 -6.97 3.62 -4.94
CA ARG A 87 -7.00 4.48 -6.13
C ARG A 87 -5.84 5.48 -6.09
N THR A 88 -5.25 5.76 -7.24
CA THR A 88 -4.09 6.65 -7.38
C THR A 88 -4.15 7.41 -8.70
N PRO A 89 -3.47 8.55 -8.84
CA PRO A 89 -3.18 9.11 -10.15
C PRO A 89 -2.39 8.10 -11.00
N LEU A 90 -2.72 7.98 -12.28
CA LEU A 90 -1.94 7.17 -13.21
C LEU A 90 -0.54 7.78 -13.40
N ASP A 91 -0.41 9.10 -13.39
CA ASP A 91 0.86 9.79 -13.57
C ASP A 91 1.16 10.72 -12.39
N TRP A 92 1.97 10.27 -11.43
CA TRP A 92 2.41 11.10 -10.31
C TRP A 92 3.26 12.31 -10.72
N ALA A 93 3.77 12.38 -11.95
CA ALA A 93 4.42 13.59 -12.46
C ALA A 93 3.39 14.66 -12.90
N ARG A 94 2.15 14.25 -13.17
CA ARG A 94 1.01 15.11 -13.52
C ARG A 94 -0.28 14.61 -12.84
N PRO A 95 -0.33 14.61 -11.49
CA PRO A 95 -1.38 13.91 -10.77
C PRO A 95 -2.76 14.57 -10.92
N ALA A 96 -2.82 15.81 -11.43
CA ALA A 96 -4.05 16.53 -11.74
C ALA A 96 -4.65 16.20 -13.12
N ASP A 97 -4.07 15.28 -13.89
CA ASP A 97 -4.57 14.91 -15.22
C ASP A 97 -5.87 14.08 -15.20
N GLY A 98 -6.28 13.61 -14.03
CA GLY A 98 -7.52 12.89 -13.78
C GLY A 98 -7.53 11.42 -14.21
N ARG A 99 -6.45 10.91 -14.80
CA ARG A 99 -6.35 9.48 -15.14
C ARG A 99 -6.00 8.71 -13.88
N GLU A 100 -6.69 7.60 -13.65
CA GLU A 100 -6.57 6.83 -12.43
C GLU A 100 -5.92 5.46 -12.68
N ALA A 101 -5.14 5.00 -11.71
CA ALA A 101 -4.75 3.61 -11.56
C ALA A 101 -5.30 3.06 -10.23
N THR A 102 -5.77 1.82 -10.27
CA THR A 102 -6.16 1.03 -9.10
C THR A 102 -5.26 -0.18 -8.92
N PHE A 103 -4.97 -0.50 -7.66
CA PHE A 103 -4.19 -1.67 -7.24
C PHE A 103 -4.74 -2.25 -5.93
N TRP A 104 -4.33 -3.47 -5.61
CA TRP A 104 -4.75 -4.17 -4.39
C TRP A 104 -3.67 -4.12 -3.33
N ILE A 105 -4.11 -4.01 -2.09
CA ILE A 105 -3.28 -4.23 -0.90
C ILE A 105 -3.92 -5.33 -0.06
N SER A 106 -3.09 -5.98 0.76
CA SER A 106 -3.52 -6.99 1.69
C SER A 106 -3.04 -6.67 3.10
N ARG A 107 -3.76 -7.18 4.09
CA ARG A 107 -3.41 -7.07 5.51
C ARG A 107 -3.63 -8.40 6.17
N LEU A 108 -2.60 -8.89 6.83
CA LEU A 108 -2.71 -9.95 7.81
C LEU A 108 -2.60 -9.31 9.21
N PRO A 109 -3.72 -9.19 9.95
CA PRO A 109 -3.72 -8.51 11.24
C PRO A 109 -2.76 -9.15 12.24
N GLY A 110 -2.12 -8.29 13.05
CA GLY A 110 -1.36 -8.68 14.20
C GLY A 110 -2.23 -9.38 15.25
N THR A 111 -1.59 -10.12 16.14
CA THR A 111 -2.21 -10.85 17.25
C THR A 111 -2.15 -10.08 18.57
N GLY A 112 -1.31 -9.04 18.64
CA GLY A 112 -1.15 -8.17 19.81
C GLY A 112 -2.26 -7.12 19.96
N ALA A 113 -2.31 -6.48 21.13
CA ALA A 113 -3.31 -5.44 21.45
C ALA A 113 -3.09 -4.11 20.72
N ALA A 114 -1.86 -3.86 20.27
CA ALA A 114 -1.50 -2.73 19.41
C ALA A 114 -0.52 -3.24 18.36
N SER A 115 -0.88 -3.09 17.08
CA SER A 115 -0.06 -3.52 15.95
C SER A 115 0.28 -2.31 15.09
N THR A 116 1.57 -2.19 14.75
CA THR A 116 2.04 -1.18 13.80
C THR A 116 1.98 -1.77 12.38
N PRO A 117 1.56 -1.05 11.35
CA PRO A 117 1.66 -1.54 9.98
C PRO A 117 3.12 -1.82 9.60
N LEU A 118 3.38 -2.98 9.01
CA LEU A 118 4.68 -3.35 8.45
C LEU A 118 4.48 -3.77 6.99
N LEU A 119 4.94 -2.93 6.07
CA LEU A 119 4.92 -3.24 4.65
C LEU A 119 5.94 -4.35 4.34
N THR A 120 5.48 -5.42 3.70
CA THR A 120 6.29 -6.57 3.28
C THR A 120 6.42 -6.59 1.76
N SER A 121 7.65 -6.82 1.26
CA SER A 121 7.89 -7.06 -0.16
C SER A 121 9.05 -8.04 -0.34
N SER A 122 8.79 -9.14 -1.06
CA SER A 122 9.78 -10.14 -1.48
C SER A 122 10.56 -9.74 -2.73
N GLY A 123 10.19 -8.64 -3.41
CA GLY A 123 10.84 -8.13 -4.61
C GLY A 123 10.28 -8.72 -5.91
N GLY A 124 11.10 -8.80 -6.97
CA GLY A 124 10.71 -9.46 -8.23
C GLY A 124 9.49 -8.87 -8.95
N SER A 125 9.30 -7.55 -8.86
CA SER A 125 8.18 -6.65 -9.29
C SER A 125 6.98 -7.21 -10.08
N GLY A 126 7.16 -8.18 -10.98
CA GLY A 126 6.09 -8.83 -11.74
C GLY A 126 5.31 -9.92 -11.00
N ALA A 127 5.85 -10.52 -9.93
CA ALA A 127 5.13 -11.54 -9.15
C ALA A 127 4.04 -10.95 -8.23
N GLY A 128 4.20 -9.69 -7.84
CA GLY A 128 3.37 -9.05 -6.81
C GLY A 128 3.80 -9.45 -5.39
N SER A 129 3.39 -8.65 -4.40
CA SER A 129 3.69 -8.84 -2.98
C SER A 129 2.41 -8.98 -2.14
N LEU A 130 1.25 -9.22 -2.78
CA LEU A 130 -0.04 -9.31 -2.10
C LEU A 130 -0.09 -10.47 -1.09
N LEU A 131 0.65 -11.56 -1.33
CA LEU A 131 0.66 -12.74 -0.46
C LEU A 131 1.82 -12.77 0.53
N ASP A 132 2.73 -11.78 0.46
CA ASP A 132 3.89 -11.70 1.34
C ASP A 132 3.53 -11.70 2.84
N PRO A 133 2.42 -11.08 3.32
CA PRO A 133 2.05 -11.17 4.73
C PRO A 133 2.00 -12.61 5.26
N HIS A 134 1.48 -13.55 4.49
CA HIS A 134 1.45 -14.97 4.88
C HIS A 134 2.83 -15.62 4.78
N SER A 135 3.56 -15.37 3.70
CA SER A 135 4.92 -15.90 3.52
C SER A 135 5.86 -15.47 4.66
N PHE A 136 5.84 -14.19 5.01
CA PHE A 136 6.62 -13.62 6.11
C PHE A 136 6.12 -14.11 7.46
N SER A 137 4.80 -14.19 7.70
CA SER A 137 4.26 -14.75 8.95
C SER A 137 4.62 -16.24 9.13
N GLY A 138 4.69 -17.02 8.05
CA GLY A 138 5.08 -18.43 8.12
C GLY A 138 6.56 -18.61 8.46
N GLY A 139 7.43 -17.76 7.91
CA GLY A 139 8.87 -17.80 8.17
C GLY A 139 9.31 -17.11 9.46
N MET A 140 8.56 -16.09 9.90
CA MET A 140 8.87 -15.24 11.06
C MET A 140 7.60 -15.02 11.90
N PRO A 141 7.12 -16.07 12.61
CA PRO A 141 5.80 -16.06 13.26
C PRO A 141 5.62 -14.97 14.32
N ARG A 142 6.72 -14.52 14.94
CA ARG A 142 6.71 -13.45 15.95
C ARG A 142 6.47 -12.05 15.39
N LEU A 143 6.52 -11.85 14.07
CA LEU A 143 6.24 -10.53 13.48
C LEU A 143 4.83 -10.06 13.83
N ARG A 144 3.85 -10.96 13.82
CA ARG A 144 2.45 -10.63 14.10
C ARG A 144 2.18 -10.27 15.55
N ASP A 145 3.11 -10.54 16.46
CA ASP A 145 2.97 -10.11 17.87
C ASP A 145 3.03 -8.58 18.00
N SER A 146 3.62 -7.88 17.02
CA SER A 146 3.81 -6.43 17.05
C SER A 146 3.35 -5.70 15.78
N PHE A 147 3.09 -6.42 14.68
CA PHE A 147 2.81 -5.81 13.39
C PHE A 147 1.57 -6.35 12.70
N ASP A 148 0.83 -5.45 12.05
CA ASP A 148 -0.09 -5.78 10.97
C ASP A 148 0.75 -5.90 9.70
N LEU A 149 0.82 -7.09 9.10
CA LEU A 149 1.63 -7.29 7.91
C LEU A 149 0.86 -6.84 6.67
N ILE A 150 1.43 -5.89 5.92
CA ILE A 150 0.80 -5.30 4.74
C ILE A 150 1.51 -5.77 3.48
N GLY A 151 0.75 -6.41 2.58
CA GLY A 151 1.18 -6.75 1.24
C GLY A 151 0.60 -5.79 0.22
N PHE A 152 1.17 -5.76 -0.98
CA PHE A 152 0.67 -4.91 -2.05
C PHE A 152 0.97 -5.50 -3.43
N ASP A 153 0.12 -5.15 -4.38
CA ASP A 153 0.35 -5.37 -5.79
C ASP A 153 0.92 -4.10 -6.42
N ALA A 154 2.18 -4.19 -6.85
CA ALA A 154 2.83 -3.11 -7.58
C ALA A 154 2.14 -2.86 -8.93
N ARG A 155 2.41 -1.70 -9.53
CA ARG A 155 1.97 -1.46 -10.91
C ARG A 155 2.54 -2.52 -11.85
N GLY A 156 1.75 -2.92 -12.83
CA GLY A 156 2.12 -3.94 -13.80
C GLY A 156 1.78 -5.37 -13.41
N THR A 157 1.46 -5.66 -12.15
CA THR A 157 0.98 -6.98 -11.73
C THR A 157 -0.41 -7.26 -12.30
N SER A 158 -0.76 -8.54 -12.40
CA SER A 158 -1.97 -9.06 -13.07
C SER A 158 -3.29 -8.53 -12.48
N THR A 159 -3.30 -8.23 -11.19
CA THR A 159 -4.48 -7.75 -10.44
C THR A 159 -4.62 -6.22 -10.45
N SER A 160 -3.59 -5.49 -10.91
CA SER A 160 -3.61 -4.04 -11.04
C SER A 160 -4.33 -3.62 -12.32
N SER A 161 -4.97 -2.45 -12.31
CA SER A 161 -5.50 -1.82 -13.54
C SER A 161 -4.43 -1.47 -14.59
N THR A 162 -3.16 -1.57 -14.20
CA THR A 162 -1.98 -1.34 -15.04
C THR A 162 -1.31 -2.65 -15.47
N ALA A 163 -2.01 -3.78 -15.36
CA ALA A 163 -1.47 -5.10 -15.67
C ALA A 163 -0.74 -5.13 -17.02
N GLN A 164 0.44 -5.73 -17.03
CA GLN A 164 1.22 -5.94 -18.25
C GLN A 164 1.09 -7.40 -18.68
N VAL A 165 0.55 -7.62 -19.88
CA VAL A 165 0.46 -8.96 -20.48
C VAL A 165 1.46 -9.06 -21.61
N CYS A 166 2.50 -9.84 -21.36
CA CYS A 166 3.54 -10.17 -22.33
C CYS A 166 3.33 -11.58 -22.88
N ASP A 167 3.96 -11.89 -24.00
CA ASP A 167 3.94 -13.24 -24.56
C ASP A 167 4.83 -14.19 -23.73
N PRO A 168 4.22 -15.16 -23.00
CA PRO A 168 4.98 -16.10 -22.18
C PRO A 168 5.83 -17.06 -23.02
N ALA A 169 5.51 -17.27 -24.30
CA ALA A 169 6.32 -18.10 -25.18
C ALA A 169 7.68 -17.45 -25.50
N VAL A 170 7.87 -16.15 -25.23
CA VAL A 170 9.17 -15.49 -25.41
C VAL A 170 9.96 -15.39 -24.10
N SER A 171 9.43 -14.74 -23.07
CA SER A 171 10.16 -14.56 -21.81
C SER A 171 10.00 -15.69 -20.79
N GLY A 172 8.98 -16.54 -20.95
CA GLY A 172 8.63 -17.62 -20.03
C GLY A 172 8.99 -19.02 -20.54
N ASP A 173 9.78 -19.13 -21.62
CA ASP A 173 10.22 -20.43 -22.16
C ASP A 173 11.07 -21.18 -21.10
N PRO A 174 10.63 -22.35 -20.61
CA PRO A 174 11.36 -23.08 -19.57
C PRO A 174 12.74 -23.59 -20.02
N ALA A 175 12.92 -23.90 -21.30
CA ALA A 175 14.21 -24.32 -21.83
C ALA A 175 15.18 -23.13 -21.85
N LEU A 176 14.70 -21.95 -22.24
CA LEU A 176 15.48 -20.72 -22.21
C LEU A 176 15.88 -20.37 -20.77
N LEU A 177 14.93 -20.39 -19.83
CA LEU A 177 15.18 -20.04 -18.43
C LEU A 177 16.04 -21.07 -17.69
N GLY A 178 15.86 -22.37 -17.99
CA GLY A 178 16.55 -23.45 -17.29
C GLY A 178 17.92 -23.82 -17.88
N THR A 179 18.10 -23.65 -19.19
CA THR A 179 19.31 -24.14 -19.89
C THR A 179 19.98 -23.09 -20.76
N GLY A 180 19.32 -21.95 -20.99
CA GLY A 180 19.77 -20.94 -21.94
C GLY A 180 19.52 -21.31 -23.41
N GLN A 181 18.89 -22.45 -23.69
CA GLN A 181 18.60 -22.93 -25.05
C GLN A 181 17.22 -22.46 -25.51
N ARG A 182 17.13 -22.03 -26.77
CA ARG A 182 15.87 -21.77 -27.45
C ARG A 182 15.98 -22.24 -28.90
N GLU A 183 14.85 -22.43 -29.57
CA GLU A 183 14.84 -22.71 -31.00
C GLU A 183 15.68 -21.69 -31.79
N GLY A 184 16.82 -22.15 -32.30
CA GLY A 184 17.70 -21.37 -33.17
C GLY A 184 18.84 -20.59 -32.50
N TYR A 185 18.99 -20.60 -31.17
CA TYR A 185 20.18 -20.05 -30.49
C TYR A 185 20.38 -20.56 -29.05
N TYR A 186 21.60 -20.33 -28.55
CA TYR A 186 21.98 -20.44 -27.14
C TYR A 186 22.34 -19.06 -26.60
N VAL A 187 21.82 -18.67 -25.43
CA VAL A 187 22.00 -17.30 -24.88
C VAL A 187 23.45 -16.90 -24.65
N LEU A 188 24.35 -17.86 -24.38
CA LEU A 188 25.78 -17.58 -24.22
C LEU A 188 26.57 -17.72 -25.54
N ASP A 189 25.91 -18.01 -26.67
CA ASP A 189 26.52 -17.86 -27.98
C ASP A 189 26.47 -16.39 -28.41
N PHE A 190 27.62 -15.72 -28.39
CA PHE A 190 27.78 -14.33 -28.79
C PHE A 190 28.16 -14.15 -30.27
N SER A 191 28.00 -15.18 -31.10
CA SER A 191 28.15 -15.05 -32.55
C SER A 191 27.16 -14.02 -33.10
N ALA A 192 27.55 -13.30 -34.17
CA ALA A 192 26.69 -12.28 -34.77
C ALA A 192 25.30 -12.83 -35.17
N ARG A 193 25.24 -14.10 -35.60
CA ARG A 193 23.98 -14.79 -35.93
C ARG A 193 23.11 -15.01 -34.69
N SER A 194 23.67 -15.51 -33.60
CA SER A 194 22.93 -15.74 -32.35
C SER A 194 22.46 -14.43 -31.73
N VAL A 195 23.33 -13.43 -31.65
CA VAL A 195 22.97 -12.09 -31.15
C VAL A 195 21.84 -11.47 -31.98
N ALA A 196 21.89 -11.59 -33.31
CA ALA A 196 20.82 -11.11 -34.16
C ALA A 196 19.47 -11.80 -33.87
N ARG A 197 19.47 -13.11 -33.58
CA ARG A 197 18.26 -13.85 -33.18
C ARG A 197 17.75 -13.43 -31.80
N GLN A 198 18.64 -13.27 -30.83
CA GLN A 198 18.28 -12.81 -29.49
C GLN A 198 17.65 -11.41 -29.52
N LEU A 199 18.21 -10.48 -30.30
CA LEU A 199 17.66 -9.14 -30.46
C LEU A 199 16.30 -9.13 -31.18
N ASP A 200 16.12 -10.01 -32.16
CA ASP A 200 14.87 -10.17 -32.90
C ASP A 200 13.74 -10.72 -31.98
N ASP A 201 14.05 -11.69 -31.13
CA ASP A 201 13.14 -12.16 -30.08
C ASP A 201 12.81 -11.06 -29.05
N ALA A 202 13.82 -10.35 -28.56
CA ALA A 202 13.63 -9.28 -27.58
C ALA A 202 12.74 -8.15 -28.15
N ARG A 203 12.88 -7.81 -29.44
CA ARG A 203 12.00 -6.86 -30.12
C ARG A 203 10.56 -7.36 -30.19
N ARG A 204 10.35 -8.58 -30.69
CA ARG A 204 9.01 -9.19 -30.77
C ARG A 204 8.32 -9.26 -29.42
N TRP A 205 9.06 -9.64 -28.38
CA TRP A 205 8.54 -9.68 -27.03
C TRP A 205 8.11 -8.29 -26.55
N THR A 206 8.98 -7.30 -26.72
CA THR A 206 8.70 -5.91 -26.36
C THR A 206 7.45 -5.38 -27.07
N GLU A 207 7.34 -5.61 -28.39
CA GLU A 207 6.17 -5.21 -29.18
C GLU A 207 4.88 -5.86 -28.66
N ARG A 208 4.93 -7.15 -28.33
CA ARG A 208 3.77 -7.87 -27.77
C ARG A 208 3.40 -7.38 -26.37
N CYS A 209 4.37 -7.12 -25.50
CA CYS A 209 4.13 -6.50 -24.20
C CYS A 209 3.45 -5.13 -24.34
N LEU A 210 3.97 -4.25 -25.21
CA LEU A 210 3.40 -2.92 -25.42
C LEU A 210 1.98 -2.98 -26.02
N ALA A 211 1.71 -3.97 -26.88
CA ALA A 211 0.38 -4.21 -27.43
C ALA A 211 -0.60 -4.77 -26.40
N GLY A 212 -0.12 -5.65 -25.50
CA GLY A 212 -0.90 -6.28 -24.44
C GLY A 212 -1.02 -5.47 -23.16
N ALA A 213 -0.33 -4.33 -23.05
CA ALA A 213 -0.41 -3.44 -21.91
C ALA A 213 -1.84 -2.95 -21.67
N ALA A 214 -2.26 -2.93 -20.40
CA ALA A 214 -3.55 -2.37 -20.02
C ALA A 214 -3.71 -0.92 -20.51
N ARG A 215 -4.95 -0.52 -20.78
CA ARG A 215 -5.30 0.82 -21.25
C ARG A 215 -6.32 1.47 -20.35
N THR A 216 -6.21 2.78 -20.17
CA THR A 216 -7.24 3.61 -19.54
C THR A 216 -8.51 3.67 -20.38
N PRO A 217 -9.66 4.12 -19.82
CA PRO A 217 -10.90 4.28 -20.58
C PRO A 217 -10.80 5.16 -21.83
N ASP A 218 -9.88 6.13 -21.83
CA ASP A 218 -9.58 7.00 -22.99
C ASP A 218 -8.65 6.34 -24.03
N GLY A 219 -8.24 5.10 -23.82
CA GLY A 219 -7.40 4.32 -24.73
C GLY A 219 -5.89 4.52 -24.56
N THR A 220 -5.44 5.34 -23.61
CA THR A 220 -4.00 5.52 -23.32
C THR A 220 -3.38 4.23 -22.78
N SER A 221 -2.20 3.86 -23.29
CA SER A 221 -1.42 2.75 -22.72
C SER A 221 -0.91 3.10 -21.32
N THR A 222 -1.05 2.15 -20.40
CA THR A 222 -0.52 2.27 -19.03
C THR A 222 0.97 1.92 -18.92
N ALA A 223 1.55 1.28 -19.93
CA ALA A 223 2.94 0.80 -19.90
C ALA A 223 3.98 1.85 -19.46
N PRO A 224 3.93 3.12 -19.91
CA PRO A 224 4.89 4.15 -19.48
C PRO A 224 4.84 4.48 -17.98
N TYR A 225 3.76 4.10 -17.29
CA TYR A 225 3.52 4.42 -15.89
C TYR A 225 3.75 3.23 -14.95
N VAL A 226 4.27 2.12 -15.47
CA VAL A 226 4.70 0.95 -14.69
C VAL A 226 6.17 1.12 -14.32
N THR A 227 6.42 1.88 -13.26
CA THR A 227 7.78 2.14 -12.76
C THR A 227 7.81 2.11 -11.24
N TYR A 228 8.97 1.80 -10.66
CA TYR A 228 9.16 1.88 -9.20
C TYR A 228 8.83 3.27 -8.64
N TRP A 229 9.17 4.34 -9.37
CA TRP A 229 8.89 5.70 -8.91
C TRP A 229 7.38 5.94 -8.74
N GLN A 230 6.57 5.47 -9.70
CA GLN A 230 5.12 5.56 -9.60
C GLN A 230 4.60 4.68 -8.45
N THR A 231 5.07 3.44 -8.32
CA THR A 231 4.64 2.51 -7.25
C THR A 231 5.00 2.99 -5.84
N VAL A 232 6.18 3.56 -5.62
CA VAL A 232 6.55 4.11 -4.31
C VAL A 232 5.59 5.24 -3.89
N ARG A 233 5.18 6.08 -4.84
CA ARG A 233 4.19 7.14 -4.59
C ARG A 233 2.78 6.60 -4.34
N ASP A 234 2.42 5.48 -4.96
CA ASP A 234 1.17 4.78 -4.63
C ASP A 234 1.15 4.33 -3.17
N LEU A 235 2.29 3.82 -2.68
CA LEU A 235 2.43 3.30 -1.31
C LEU A 235 2.43 4.39 -0.24
N ASP A 236 2.74 5.64 -0.59
CA ASP A 236 2.58 6.78 0.32
C ASP A 236 1.10 7.00 0.73
N LEU A 237 0.15 6.45 -0.05
CA LEU A 237 -1.30 6.48 0.26
C LEU A 237 -1.77 5.29 1.13
N VAL A 238 -0.88 4.34 1.40
CA VAL A 238 -1.20 3.09 2.14
C VAL A 238 -0.69 3.13 3.59
N ARG A 239 0.14 4.13 3.93
CA ARG A 239 0.79 4.28 5.25
C ARG A 239 -0.11 4.83 6.34
#